data_AF-A0A2R6QSE8-F1
#
_entry.id   AF-A0A2R6QSE8-F1
#
_cell.length_a   1.000
_cell.length_b   1.000
_cell.length_c   1.000
_cell.angle_alpha   90.00
_cell.angle_beta   90.00
_cell.angle_gamma   90.00
#
_symmetry.space_group_name_H-M   'P 1'
#
loop_
_entity.id
_entity.type
_entity.pdbx_description
1 polymer ?
#
loop_
_entity_poly.entity_id
_entity_poly.type
_entity_poly.pdbx_seq_one_letter_code
_entity_poly.pdbx_strand_id
1 'polypeptide(L)'
;MLIKQMNKGRKYRLKEAYEALRTFEILGLGKELNVRASTCSSAVDTLGSSTSSLKDLFCELRANALLKCEINEQVFAGIASRLKASVHDANSLLDFYYSVGSLRVIKDQTSEVDVSLADADGIFQSIKALSQSDGRWRSGPSNPGSSTFAAGIALETLAGVVSLAITEINQSLIGMLNSDVMKLFDGIEKYDDGAYYFEEKLGDARENQGPLSATSMVVRGLTAFAAATSGNLKLPGDKIFGFAIFFLGIGIPGNAKDLYNQIDALACLESNRSE
;
A
#
# COMPACT_ATOMS: atom_id res chain seq x y z
N MET A 1 23.57 -13.55 -6.44
CA MET A 1 22.76 -14.69 -5.95
C MET A 1 21.26 -14.44 -6.13
N LEU A 2 20.75 -13.25 -5.80
CA LEU A 2 19.38 -12.79 -6.08
C LEU A 2 18.95 -12.92 -7.56
N ILE A 3 19.81 -12.55 -8.51
CA ILE A 3 19.51 -12.65 -9.96
C ILE A 3 19.28 -14.11 -10.42
N LYS A 4 20.05 -15.09 -9.90
CA LYS A 4 19.81 -16.53 -10.17
C LYS A 4 18.53 -17.03 -9.46
N GLN A 5 18.21 -16.43 -8.32
CA GLN A 5 16.97 -16.65 -7.58
C GLN A 5 15.77 -15.92 -8.19
N MET A 6 15.85 -15.22 -9.34
CA MET A 6 14.67 -14.70 -10.07
C MET A 6 14.15 -15.64 -11.19
N ASN A 7 14.95 -16.61 -11.66
CA ASN A 7 14.60 -17.50 -12.80
C ASN A 7 13.89 -18.86 -12.54
N LYS A 8 13.68 -19.33 -11.31
CA LYS A 8 12.95 -20.55 -10.89
C LYS A 8 11.68 -20.34 -10.04
N GLY A 9 10.57 -19.84 -10.60
CA GLY A 9 9.25 -19.90 -9.93
C GLY A 9 8.50 -18.58 -9.96
N ARG A 10 7.77 -18.34 -11.05
CA ARG A 10 7.29 -17.03 -11.51
C ARG A 10 6.35 -16.25 -10.57
N LYS A 11 5.58 -16.92 -9.69
CA LYS A 11 4.49 -16.27 -8.91
C LYS A 11 4.86 -15.81 -7.50
N TYR A 12 5.71 -16.56 -6.78
CA TYR A 12 6.10 -16.19 -5.40
C TYR A 12 7.16 -15.08 -5.35
N ARG A 13 7.71 -14.67 -6.50
CA ARG A 13 8.89 -13.81 -6.58
C ARG A 13 8.62 -12.35 -6.83
N LEU A 14 7.46 -11.98 -7.37
CA LEU A 14 7.21 -10.58 -7.77
C LEU A 14 7.07 -9.67 -6.55
N LYS A 15 6.30 -10.11 -5.54
CA LYS A 15 6.16 -9.36 -4.28
C LYS A 15 7.51 -9.23 -3.57
N GLU A 16 8.22 -10.33 -3.36
CA GLU A 16 9.53 -10.32 -2.70
C GLU A 16 10.58 -9.51 -3.47
N ALA A 17 10.56 -9.58 -4.81
CA ALA A 17 11.44 -8.78 -5.67
C ALA A 17 11.13 -7.28 -5.53
N TYR A 18 9.85 -6.90 -5.54
CA TYR A 18 9.46 -5.52 -5.29
C TYR A 18 9.93 -5.04 -3.91
N GLU A 19 9.68 -5.82 -2.86
CA GLU A 19 10.07 -5.49 -1.48
C GLU A 19 11.59 -5.32 -1.35
N ALA A 20 12.37 -6.19 -2.01
CA ALA A 20 13.83 -6.06 -2.06
C ALA A 20 14.27 -4.81 -2.83
N LEU A 21 13.70 -4.55 -4.02
CA LEU A 21 14.02 -3.38 -4.84
C LEU A 21 13.71 -2.08 -4.09
N ARG A 22 12.55 -2.00 -3.43
CA ARG A 22 12.14 -0.85 -2.62
C ARG A 22 13.06 -0.65 -1.42
N THR A 23 13.46 -1.73 -0.75
CA THR A 23 14.44 -1.66 0.34
C THR A 23 15.78 -1.08 -0.15
N PHE A 24 16.29 -1.56 -1.29
CA PHE A 24 17.53 -1.04 -1.86
C PHE A 24 17.43 0.42 -2.29
N GLU A 25 16.28 0.84 -2.84
CA GLU A 25 16.03 2.23 -3.17
C GLU A 25 16.08 3.13 -1.92
N ILE A 26 15.34 2.77 -0.87
CA ILE A 26 15.31 3.53 0.39
C ILE A 26 16.72 3.64 1.01
N LEU A 27 17.50 2.56 0.98
CA LEU A 27 18.86 2.53 1.50
C LEU A 27 19.90 3.16 0.56
N GLY A 28 19.52 3.64 -0.63
CA GLY A 28 20.44 4.24 -1.60
C GLY A 28 21.37 3.25 -2.32
N LEU A 29 21.08 1.95 -2.27
CA LEU A 29 21.90 0.86 -2.81
C LEU A 29 21.66 0.56 -4.32
N GLY A 30 20.75 1.31 -4.96
CA GLY A 30 20.24 0.99 -6.31
C GLY A 30 21.19 1.22 -7.49
N LYS A 31 22.28 2.00 -7.34
CA LYS A 31 23.16 2.39 -8.47
C LYS A 31 24.05 1.26 -9.00
N GLU A 32 24.32 0.23 -8.20
CA GLU A 32 25.25 -0.86 -8.53
C GLU A 32 24.55 -2.11 -9.09
N LEU A 33 23.22 -2.15 -9.04
CA LEU A 33 22.44 -3.32 -9.42
C LEU A 33 22.10 -3.26 -10.92
N ASN A 34 22.95 -3.87 -11.75
CA ASN A 34 22.70 -4.11 -13.18
C ASN A 34 21.60 -5.18 -13.41
N VAL A 35 20.42 -4.94 -12.82
CA VAL A 35 19.26 -5.87 -12.78
C VAL A 35 18.27 -5.56 -13.92
N ARG A 36 18.39 -4.39 -14.57
CA ARG A 36 17.45 -3.90 -15.60
C ARG A 36 17.32 -4.84 -16.80
N ALA A 37 18.43 -5.16 -17.47
CA ALA A 37 18.38 -5.76 -18.80
C ALA A 37 17.71 -7.16 -18.83
N SER A 38 17.95 -8.01 -17.83
CA SER A 38 17.34 -9.35 -17.78
C SER A 38 15.94 -9.38 -17.18
N THR A 39 15.52 -8.33 -16.47
CA THR A 39 14.22 -8.28 -15.77
C THR A 39 13.15 -7.56 -16.59
N CYS A 40 13.54 -6.58 -17.40
CA CYS A 40 12.59 -5.79 -18.19
C CYS A 40 11.82 -6.59 -19.25
N SER A 41 12.43 -7.59 -19.89
CA SER A 41 11.71 -8.48 -20.83
C SER A 41 10.56 -9.22 -20.13
N SER A 42 10.79 -9.71 -18.91
CA SER A 42 9.76 -10.41 -18.13
C SER A 42 8.66 -9.47 -17.63
N ALA A 43 9.00 -8.21 -17.34
CA ALA A 43 8.04 -7.19 -16.93
C ALA A 43 7.08 -6.84 -18.07
N VAL A 44 7.62 -6.62 -19.27
CA VAL A 44 6.84 -6.38 -20.49
C VAL A 44 5.88 -7.54 -20.76
N ASP A 45 6.37 -8.79 -20.68
CA ASP A 45 5.54 -9.97 -20.90
C ASP A 45 4.38 -10.08 -19.89
N THR A 46 4.64 -9.76 -18.62
CA THR A 46 3.64 -9.88 -17.54
C THR A 46 2.60 -8.76 -17.60
N LEU A 47 3.02 -7.53 -17.91
CA LEU A 47 2.14 -6.38 -18.08
C LEU A 47 1.32 -6.47 -19.38
N GLY A 48 1.90 -7.02 -20.45
CA GLY A 48 1.19 -7.27 -21.71
C GLY A 48 0.19 -8.43 -21.65
N SER A 49 0.23 -9.26 -20.60
CA SER A 49 -0.68 -10.40 -20.45
C SER A 49 -2.06 -9.98 -19.94
N SER A 50 -3.10 -10.26 -20.73
CA SER A 50 -4.49 -10.03 -20.35
C SER A 50 -4.99 -10.94 -19.21
N THR A 51 -4.25 -12.00 -18.86
CA THR A 51 -4.66 -13.00 -17.86
C THR A 51 -4.02 -12.82 -16.48
N SER A 52 -3.16 -11.82 -16.31
CA SER A 52 -2.50 -11.53 -15.02
C SER A 52 -3.51 -11.20 -13.93
N SER A 53 -3.36 -11.76 -12.73
CA SER A 53 -4.22 -11.41 -11.59
C SER A 53 -4.03 -9.95 -11.16
N LEU A 54 -5.01 -9.34 -10.47
CA LEU A 54 -4.86 -7.96 -9.97
C LEU A 54 -3.63 -7.80 -9.05
N LYS A 55 -3.39 -8.79 -8.19
CA LYS A 55 -2.23 -8.81 -7.29
C LYS A 55 -0.90 -8.86 -8.06
N ASP A 56 -0.80 -9.75 -9.05
CA ASP A 56 0.43 -9.90 -9.84
C ASP A 56 0.69 -8.63 -10.65
N LEU A 57 -0.36 -8.07 -11.27
CA LEU A 57 -0.31 -6.81 -12.00
C LEU A 57 0.13 -5.64 -11.09
N PHE A 58 -0.40 -5.55 -9.88
CA PHE A 58 0.00 -4.54 -8.90
C PHE A 58 1.47 -4.65 -8.49
N CYS A 59 1.93 -5.87 -8.21
CA CYS A 59 3.33 -6.09 -7.84
C CYS A 59 4.28 -5.76 -9.01
N GLU A 60 3.91 -6.16 -10.23
CA GLU A 60 4.70 -5.91 -11.43
C GLU A 60 4.79 -4.41 -11.76
N LEU A 61 3.67 -3.68 -11.70
CA LEU A 61 3.67 -2.22 -11.93
C LEU A 61 4.56 -1.49 -10.93
N ARG A 62 4.52 -1.88 -9.65
CA ARG A 62 5.37 -1.30 -8.59
C ARG A 62 6.85 -1.64 -8.79
N ALA A 63 7.16 -2.87 -9.19
CA ALA A 63 8.53 -3.25 -9.54
C ALA A 63 9.02 -2.45 -10.75
N ASN A 64 8.17 -2.30 -11.78
CA ASN A 64 8.50 -1.51 -12.96
C ASN A 64 8.74 -0.04 -12.64
N ALA A 65 8.02 0.55 -11.68
CA ALA A 65 8.25 1.93 -11.24
C ALA A 65 9.69 2.17 -10.78
N LEU A 66 10.30 1.17 -10.14
CA LEU A 66 11.68 1.20 -9.65
C LEU A 66 12.68 0.86 -10.76
N LEU A 67 12.38 -0.16 -11.55
CA LEU A 67 13.26 -0.62 -12.62
C LEU A 67 13.30 0.36 -13.81
N LYS A 68 12.22 1.12 -14.03
CA LYS A 68 12.01 2.02 -15.16
C LYS A 68 12.19 1.32 -16.51
N CYS A 69 11.58 0.15 -16.67
CA CYS A 69 11.55 -0.49 -17.98
C CYS A 69 10.61 0.27 -18.91
N GLU A 70 10.98 0.35 -20.19
CA GLU A 70 10.15 0.98 -21.21
C GLU A 70 8.94 0.09 -21.50
N ILE A 71 7.75 0.60 -21.19
CA ILE A 71 6.47 -0.05 -21.45
C ILE A 71 5.70 0.80 -22.45
N ASN A 72 5.12 0.16 -23.46
CA ASN A 72 4.32 0.83 -24.46
C ASN A 72 3.05 1.45 -23.84
N GLU A 73 2.73 2.69 -24.17
CA GLU A 73 1.54 3.41 -23.69
C GLU A 73 0.23 2.68 -23.99
N GLN A 74 0.13 1.97 -25.11
CA GLN A 74 -1.04 1.16 -25.44
C GLN A 74 -1.25 0.02 -24.44
N VAL A 75 -0.16 -0.53 -23.89
CA VAL A 75 -0.23 -1.53 -22.81
C VAL A 75 -0.74 -0.88 -21.54
N PHE A 76 -0.24 0.30 -21.16
CA PHE A 76 -0.76 1.04 -20.01
C PHE A 76 -2.24 1.41 -20.17
N ALA A 77 -2.67 1.86 -21.35
CA ALA A 77 -4.07 2.20 -21.63
C ALA A 77 -4.98 0.97 -21.51
N GLY A 78 -4.56 -0.18 -22.06
CA GLY A 78 -5.28 -1.45 -21.91
C GLY A 78 -5.40 -1.89 -20.46
N ILE A 79 -4.31 -1.78 -19.69
CA ILE A 79 -4.29 -2.08 -18.26
C ILE A 79 -5.21 -1.12 -17.49
N ALA A 80 -5.11 0.19 -17.71
CA ALA A 80 -5.91 1.20 -17.02
C ALA A 80 -7.41 0.99 -17.24
N SER A 81 -7.83 0.67 -18.47
CA SER A 81 -9.21 0.32 -18.79
C SER A 81 -9.70 -0.89 -18.00
N ARG A 82 -8.90 -1.97 -17.96
CA ARG A 82 -9.22 -3.19 -17.18
C ARG A 82 -9.31 -2.92 -15.68
N LEU A 83 -8.41 -2.10 -15.15
CA LEU A 83 -8.37 -1.73 -13.74
C LEU A 83 -9.57 -0.87 -13.36
N LYS A 84 -9.97 0.10 -14.19
CA LYS A 84 -11.19 0.91 -13.97
C LYS A 84 -12.44 0.03 -13.90
N ALA A 85 -12.57 -0.95 -14.80
CA ALA A 85 -13.65 -1.94 -14.73
C ALA A 85 -13.58 -2.77 -13.43
N SER A 86 -12.38 -3.18 -13.01
CA SER A 86 -12.20 -3.93 -11.76
C SER A 86 -12.53 -3.10 -10.51
N VAL A 87 -12.27 -1.79 -10.51
CA VAL A 87 -12.67 -0.88 -9.43
C VAL A 87 -14.20 -0.77 -9.34
N HIS A 88 -14.87 -0.68 -10.48
CA HIS A 88 -16.34 -0.62 -10.54
C HIS A 88 -16.99 -1.90 -9.99
N ASP A 89 -16.43 -3.07 -10.31
CA ASP A 89 -16.98 -4.37 -9.91
C ASP A 89 -16.46 -4.87 -8.55
N ALA A 90 -15.54 -4.12 -7.91
CA ALA A 90 -14.89 -4.54 -6.68
C ALA A 90 -15.87 -4.63 -5.51
N ASN A 91 -15.79 -5.73 -4.77
CA ASN A 91 -16.56 -5.94 -3.55
C ASN A 91 -15.69 -6.28 -2.33
N SER A 92 -14.37 -6.36 -2.50
CA SER A 92 -13.43 -6.67 -1.43
C SER A 92 -12.36 -5.59 -1.31
N LEU A 93 -11.80 -5.45 -0.11
CA LEU A 93 -10.75 -4.48 0.16
C LEU A 93 -9.52 -4.72 -0.71
N LEU A 94 -9.18 -5.99 -0.99
CA LEU A 94 -8.03 -6.33 -1.80
C LEU A 94 -8.24 -6.02 -3.28
N ASP A 95 -9.46 -6.18 -3.81
CA ASP A 95 -9.76 -5.81 -5.19
C ASP A 95 -9.63 -4.30 -5.38
N PHE A 96 -10.14 -3.50 -4.44
CA PHE A 96 -9.92 -2.05 -4.43
C PHE A 96 -8.43 -1.72 -4.31
N TYR A 97 -7.73 -2.32 -3.34
CA TYR A 97 -6.32 -2.04 -3.08
C TYR A 97 -5.44 -2.28 -4.29
N TYR A 98 -5.55 -3.46 -4.92
CA TYR A 98 -4.76 -3.77 -6.10
C TYR A 98 -5.17 -2.90 -7.29
N SER A 99 -6.47 -2.67 -7.49
CA SER A 99 -6.92 -1.95 -8.69
C SER A 99 -6.61 -0.45 -8.63
N VAL A 100 -7.00 0.22 -7.54
CA VAL A 100 -6.72 1.65 -7.30
C VAL A 100 -5.23 1.88 -7.15
N GLY A 101 -4.52 1.01 -6.43
CA GLY A 101 -3.07 1.08 -6.28
C GLY A 101 -2.35 0.98 -7.62
N SER A 102 -2.76 0.07 -8.51
CA SER A 102 -2.20 -0.04 -9.85
C SER A 102 -2.45 1.20 -10.71
N LEU A 103 -3.67 1.77 -10.68
CA LEU A 103 -3.99 3.01 -11.39
C LEU A 103 -3.11 4.17 -10.93
N ARG A 104 -2.90 4.30 -9.61
CA ARG A 104 -1.99 5.30 -9.04
C ARG A 104 -0.56 5.12 -9.53
N VAL A 105 -0.06 3.89 -9.57
CA VAL A 105 1.30 3.62 -10.06
C VAL A 105 1.46 3.97 -11.54
N ILE A 106 0.43 3.74 -12.37
CA ILE A 106 0.44 4.14 -13.78
C ILE A 106 0.48 5.67 -13.90
N LYS A 107 -0.30 6.40 -13.08
CA LYS A 107 -0.30 7.87 -13.02
C LYS A 107 1.11 8.44 -12.85
N ASP A 108 1.92 7.79 -12.01
CA ASP A 108 3.28 8.25 -11.69
C ASP A 108 4.31 7.86 -12.79
N GLN A 109 3.95 6.98 -13.72
CA GLN A 109 4.83 6.50 -14.80
C GLN A 109 4.57 7.17 -16.15
N THR A 110 3.32 7.58 -16.43
CA THR A 110 2.95 8.23 -17.69
C THR A 110 1.80 9.22 -17.48
N SER A 111 1.88 10.38 -18.13
CA SER A 111 0.82 11.38 -18.17
C SER A 111 -0.17 11.18 -19.32
N GLU A 112 0.09 10.24 -20.24
CA GLU A 112 -0.68 10.09 -21.48
C GLU A 112 -1.91 9.18 -21.31
N VAL A 113 -1.95 8.39 -20.24
CA VAL A 113 -3.03 7.45 -19.96
C VAL A 113 -3.96 8.03 -18.91
N ASP A 114 -5.24 8.17 -19.26
CA ASP A 114 -6.26 8.56 -18.30
C ASP A 114 -6.54 7.43 -17.30
N VAL A 115 -6.14 7.66 -16.05
CA VAL A 115 -6.34 6.78 -14.90
C VAL A 115 -7.39 7.32 -13.91
N SER A 116 -8.02 8.46 -14.22
CA SER A 116 -8.91 9.17 -13.31
C SER A 116 -10.18 8.37 -12.96
N LEU A 117 -10.66 8.51 -11.73
CA LEU A 117 -11.88 7.87 -11.24
C LEU A 117 -13.04 8.87 -11.28
N ALA A 118 -14.06 8.57 -12.10
CA ALA A 118 -15.23 9.43 -12.27
C ALA A 118 -16.15 9.45 -11.03
N ASP A 119 -16.38 8.28 -10.42
CA ASP A 119 -17.20 8.13 -9.19
C ASP A 119 -16.30 7.93 -7.95
N ALA A 120 -15.40 8.87 -7.71
CA ALA A 120 -14.44 8.73 -6.62
C ALA A 120 -15.11 8.74 -5.23
N ASP A 121 -16.17 9.53 -5.05
CA ASP A 121 -16.96 9.56 -3.80
C ASP A 121 -17.68 8.21 -3.55
N GLY A 122 -18.30 7.61 -4.57
CA GLY A 122 -18.96 6.30 -4.43
C GLY A 122 -17.98 5.16 -4.13
N ILE A 123 -16.81 5.18 -4.76
CA ILE A 123 -15.71 4.23 -4.46
C ILE A 123 -15.21 4.43 -3.03
N PHE A 124 -15.01 5.68 -2.60
CA PHE A 124 -14.60 6.00 -1.23
C PHE A 124 -15.60 5.46 -0.21
N GLN A 125 -16.90 5.67 -0.44
CA GLN A 125 -17.97 5.15 0.41
C GLN A 125 -17.98 3.63 0.47
N SER A 126 -17.75 2.95 -0.67
CA SER A 126 -17.72 1.49 -0.75
C SER A 126 -16.58 0.90 0.09
N ILE A 127 -15.39 1.50 0.05
CA ILE A 127 -14.26 1.10 0.91
C ILE A 127 -14.54 1.45 2.38
N LYS A 128 -15.15 2.62 2.65
CA LYS A 128 -15.52 3.06 4.00
C LYS A 128 -16.55 2.14 4.65
N ALA A 129 -17.45 1.55 3.89
CA ALA A 129 -18.46 0.60 4.38
C ALA A 129 -17.85 -0.69 4.98
N LEU A 130 -16.57 -0.97 4.69
CA LEU A 130 -15.83 -2.08 5.30
C LEU A 130 -15.25 -1.76 6.69
N SER A 131 -15.28 -0.49 7.11
CA SER A 131 -14.77 -0.07 8.42
C SER A 131 -15.66 -0.54 9.56
N GLN A 132 -15.04 -0.75 10.71
CA GLN A 132 -15.70 -1.17 11.95
C GLN A 132 -15.69 -0.05 12.98
N SER A 133 -16.54 -0.19 13.99
CA SER A 133 -16.70 0.81 15.05
C SER A 133 -15.45 0.99 15.92
N ASP A 134 -14.48 0.07 15.88
CA ASP A 134 -13.20 0.14 16.58
C ASP A 134 -12.05 0.64 15.67
N GLY A 135 -12.37 1.13 14.47
CA GLY A 135 -11.37 1.61 13.51
C GLY A 135 -10.61 0.52 12.77
N ARG A 136 -10.94 -0.77 12.94
CA ARG A 136 -10.41 -1.84 12.08
C ARG A 136 -11.23 -2.00 10.81
N TRP A 137 -10.67 -2.68 9.82
CA TRP A 137 -11.34 -2.90 8.53
C TRP A 137 -11.51 -4.38 8.23
N ARG A 138 -12.64 -4.73 7.61
CA ARG A 138 -12.85 -6.06 7.05
C ARG A 138 -12.17 -6.20 5.69
N SER A 139 -11.72 -7.41 5.36
CA SER A 139 -11.20 -7.70 4.01
C SER A 139 -12.31 -7.73 2.94
N GLY A 140 -13.56 -7.92 3.34
CA GLY A 140 -14.73 -7.94 2.46
C GLY A 140 -16.04 -7.96 3.26
N PRO A 141 -17.18 -7.72 2.62
CA PRO A 141 -18.47 -7.50 3.28
C PRO A 141 -19.00 -8.74 4.00
N SER A 142 -18.68 -9.95 3.51
CA SER A 142 -19.09 -11.23 4.09
C SER A 142 -18.07 -11.81 5.07
N ASN A 143 -16.92 -11.16 5.27
CA ASN A 143 -15.89 -11.64 6.18
C ASN A 143 -16.11 -11.04 7.60
N PRO A 144 -16.35 -11.86 8.63
CA PRO A 144 -16.51 -11.36 10.00
C PRO A 144 -15.19 -10.83 10.60
N GLY A 145 -14.04 -11.24 10.08
CA GLY A 145 -12.73 -10.80 10.56
C GLY A 145 -12.39 -9.39 10.09
N SER A 146 -12.18 -8.48 11.06
CA SER A 146 -11.55 -7.18 10.82
C SER A 146 -10.17 -7.15 11.45
N SER A 147 -9.24 -6.42 10.85
CA SER A 147 -7.85 -6.36 11.30
C SER A 147 -7.27 -4.95 11.24
N THR A 148 -6.23 -4.73 12.04
CA THR A 148 -5.48 -3.48 12.02
C THR A 148 -4.65 -3.38 10.73
N PHE A 149 -4.09 -4.51 10.28
CA PHE A 149 -3.42 -4.58 8.98
C PHE A 149 -4.33 -4.16 7.81
N ALA A 150 -5.59 -4.61 7.81
CA ALA A 150 -6.57 -4.21 6.80
C ALA A 150 -6.92 -2.72 6.87
N ALA A 151 -6.90 -2.11 8.06
CA ALA A 151 -7.09 -0.66 8.18
C ALA A 151 -5.98 0.11 7.44
N GLY A 152 -4.72 -0.34 7.55
CA GLY A 152 -3.62 0.22 6.77
C GLY A 152 -3.82 0.09 5.25
N ILE A 153 -4.29 -1.07 4.77
CA ILE A 153 -4.65 -1.28 3.36
C ILE A 153 -5.75 -0.30 2.93
N ALA A 154 -6.81 -0.17 3.72
CA ALA A 154 -7.91 0.73 3.42
C ALA A 154 -7.45 2.18 3.31
N LEU A 155 -6.62 2.65 4.25
CA LEU A 155 -6.09 4.01 4.24
C LEU A 155 -5.22 4.28 3.00
N GLU A 156 -4.31 3.36 2.64
CA GLU A 156 -3.50 3.49 1.42
C GLU A 156 -4.38 3.50 0.16
N THR A 157 -5.44 2.67 0.15
CA THR A 157 -6.38 2.60 -0.98
C THR A 157 -7.19 3.90 -1.11
N LEU A 158 -7.73 4.42 -0.01
CA LEU A 158 -8.47 5.68 0.02
C LEU A 158 -7.59 6.87 -0.40
N ALA A 159 -6.30 6.85 -0.04
CA ALA A 159 -5.33 7.83 -0.53
C ALA A 159 -5.19 7.79 -2.06
N GLY A 160 -5.17 6.58 -2.63
CA GLY A 160 -5.19 6.37 -4.07
C GLY A 160 -6.47 6.91 -4.72
N VAL A 161 -7.63 6.69 -4.10
CA VAL A 161 -8.91 7.24 -4.59
C VAL A 161 -8.88 8.76 -4.61
N VAL A 162 -8.44 9.41 -3.52
CA VAL A 162 -8.30 10.88 -3.44
C VAL A 162 -7.36 11.39 -4.54
N SER A 163 -6.21 10.75 -4.75
CA SER A 163 -5.25 11.16 -5.80
C SER A 163 -5.78 10.98 -7.22
N LEU A 164 -6.65 9.99 -7.47
CA LEU A 164 -7.19 9.70 -8.79
C LEU A 164 -8.54 10.39 -9.07
N ALA A 165 -9.11 11.09 -8.09
CA ALA A 165 -10.38 11.77 -8.24
C ALA A 165 -10.26 12.96 -9.21
N ILE A 166 -11.26 13.11 -10.09
CA ILE A 166 -11.36 14.27 -11.01
C ILE A 166 -11.79 15.53 -10.25
N THR A 167 -12.63 15.34 -9.24
CA THR A 167 -13.13 16.40 -8.36
C THR A 167 -12.69 16.12 -6.93
N GLU A 168 -12.67 17.17 -6.11
CA GLU A 168 -12.32 17.03 -4.70
C GLU A 168 -13.30 16.09 -3.99
N ILE A 169 -12.76 15.12 -3.23
CA ILE A 169 -13.57 14.21 -2.42
C ILE A 169 -14.37 14.99 -1.39
N ASN A 170 -15.62 14.59 -1.18
CA ASN A 170 -16.50 15.23 -0.22
C ASN A 170 -15.86 15.28 1.19
N GLN A 171 -15.72 16.49 1.74
CA GLN A 171 -15.07 16.72 3.04
C GLN A 171 -15.76 16.00 4.21
N SER A 172 -17.05 15.69 4.11
CA SER A 172 -17.72 14.85 5.11
C SER A 172 -17.23 13.40 5.13
N LEU A 173 -16.83 12.84 3.98
CA LEU A 173 -16.21 11.51 3.89
C LEU A 173 -14.82 11.51 4.55
N ILE A 174 -14.04 12.58 4.31
CA ILE A 174 -12.74 12.79 4.97
C ILE A 174 -12.92 12.90 6.49
N GLY A 175 -13.93 13.67 6.94
CA GLY A 175 -14.26 13.79 8.36
C GLY A 175 -14.65 12.46 9.02
N MET A 176 -15.45 11.63 8.34
CA MET A 176 -15.79 10.30 8.82
C MET A 176 -14.57 9.36 8.90
N LEU A 177 -13.67 9.41 7.91
CA LEU A 177 -12.45 8.64 7.96
C LEU A 177 -11.53 9.09 9.11
N ASN A 178 -11.40 10.40 9.33
CA ASN A 178 -10.65 10.94 10.47
C ASN A 178 -11.18 10.40 11.80
N SER A 179 -12.50 10.29 11.95
CA SER A 179 -13.10 9.69 13.16
C SER A 179 -12.72 8.22 13.33
N ASP A 180 -12.68 7.45 12.25
CA ASP A 180 -12.31 6.03 12.33
C ASP A 180 -10.81 5.83 12.58
N VAL A 181 -9.97 6.71 12.03
CA VAL A 181 -8.53 6.74 12.34
C VAL A 181 -8.34 6.99 13.83
N MET A 182 -9.06 7.95 14.43
CA MET A 182 -8.98 8.18 15.89
C MET A 182 -9.37 6.94 16.69
N LYS A 183 -10.43 6.23 16.29
CA LYS A 183 -10.84 4.98 16.94
C LYS A 183 -9.80 3.87 16.79
N LEU A 184 -9.14 3.78 15.63
CA LEU A 184 -8.03 2.85 15.44
C LEU A 184 -6.91 3.14 16.44
N PHE A 185 -6.59 4.42 16.64
CA PHE A 185 -5.60 4.89 17.62
C PHE A 185 -5.97 4.65 19.09
N ASP A 186 -7.23 4.32 19.41
CA ASP A 186 -7.63 3.89 20.76
C ASP A 186 -7.21 2.43 21.03
N GLY A 187 -6.96 1.65 19.98
CA GLY A 187 -6.46 0.27 20.07
C GLY A 187 -4.93 0.15 20.00
N ILE A 188 -4.20 1.25 20.18
CA ILE A 188 -2.75 1.27 20.16
C ILE A 188 -2.19 0.75 21.49
N GLU A 189 -1.16 -0.08 21.41
CA GLU A 189 -0.40 -0.56 22.56
C GLU A 189 0.86 0.30 22.75
N LYS A 190 1.42 0.25 23.96
CA LYS A 190 2.55 1.09 24.36
C LYS A 190 3.54 0.31 25.22
N TYR A 191 4.83 0.49 24.97
CA TYR A 191 5.92 0.10 25.87
C TYR A 191 6.38 1.27 26.75
N ASP A 192 7.02 0.95 27.87
CA ASP A 192 7.51 1.95 28.85
C ASP A 192 8.58 2.89 28.27
N ASP A 193 9.27 2.47 27.20
CA ASP A 193 10.27 3.27 26.48
C ASP A 193 9.65 4.33 25.54
N GLY A 194 8.32 4.43 25.51
CA GLY A 194 7.60 5.37 24.65
C GLY A 194 7.32 4.84 23.25
N ALA A 195 7.69 3.59 22.92
CA ALA A 195 7.28 2.95 21.68
C ALA A 195 5.77 2.69 21.68
N TYR A 196 5.15 2.98 20.55
CA TYR A 196 3.75 2.67 20.29
C TYR A 196 3.65 1.70 19.11
N TYR A 197 2.71 0.78 19.17
CA TYR A 197 2.48 -0.19 18.11
C TYR A 197 1.02 -0.63 18.06
N PHE A 198 0.62 -1.20 16.93
CA PHE A 198 -0.66 -1.86 16.81
C PHE A 198 -0.49 -3.37 16.97
N GLU A 199 -1.20 -3.94 17.93
CA GLU A 199 -1.34 -5.38 18.04
C GLU A 199 -2.48 -5.87 17.14
N GLU A 200 -2.26 -7.00 16.47
CA GLU A 200 -3.32 -7.68 15.73
C GLU A 200 -4.09 -8.55 16.71
N LYS A 201 -5.32 -8.14 17.07
CA LYS A 201 -6.13 -8.95 18.00
C LYS A 201 -6.55 -10.23 17.28
N LEU A 202 -6.09 -11.37 17.81
CA LEU A 202 -6.37 -12.71 17.30
C LEU A 202 -7.88 -12.92 17.05
N GLY A 203 -8.27 -12.90 15.78
CA GLY A 203 -9.50 -13.52 15.29
C GLY A 203 -9.14 -14.70 14.37
N ASP A 204 -10.12 -15.54 14.02
CA ASP A 204 -9.98 -16.78 13.23
C ASP A 204 -9.37 -16.64 11.80
N ALA A 205 -8.76 -15.50 11.46
CA ALA A 205 -8.16 -15.26 10.15
C ALA A 205 -6.78 -15.94 10.02
N ARG A 206 -6.64 -16.77 8.98
CA ARG A 206 -5.50 -17.67 8.71
C ARG A 206 -4.15 -16.99 8.40
N GLU A 207 -4.05 -15.67 8.47
CA GLU A 207 -2.81 -14.92 8.26
C GLU A 207 -2.63 -13.88 9.37
N ASN A 208 -2.28 -14.35 10.56
CA ASN A 208 -1.93 -13.50 11.70
C ASN A 208 -0.72 -12.62 11.34
N GLN A 209 -0.93 -11.32 11.21
CA GLN A 209 0.14 -10.35 11.02
C GLN A 209 0.71 -9.97 12.39
N GLY A 210 2.03 -10.05 12.55
CA GLY A 210 2.67 -9.59 13.78
C GLY A 210 2.57 -8.07 13.97
N PRO A 211 2.84 -7.56 15.18
CA PRO A 211 2.78 -6.12 15.49
C PRO A 211 3.56 -5.24 14.52
N LEU A 212 4.73 -5.69 14.07
CA LEU A 212 5.54 -4.99 13.08
C LEU A 212 4.81 -4.80 11.74
N SER A 213 4.20 -5.86 11.21
CA SER A 213 3.51 -5.84 9.91
C SER A 213 2.25 -4.98 9.97
N ALA A 214 1.45 -5.14 11.03
CA ALA A 214 0.24 -4.33 11.26
C ALA A 214 0.59 -2.84 11.38
N THR A 215 1.56 -2.52 12.25
CA THR A 215 1.99 -1.13 12.47
C THR A 215 2.58 -0.51 11.22
N SER A 216 3.45 -1.24 10.49
CA SER A 216 4.04 -0.80 9.22
C SER A 216 2.97 -0.45 8.19
N MET A 217 1.97 -1.32 8.03
CA MET A 217 0.89 -1.10 7.07
C MET A 217 0.02 0.10 7.42
N VAL A 218 -0.29 0.30 8.71
CA VAL A 218 -1.03 1.49 9.17
C VAL A 218 -0.22 2.76 8.91
N VAL A 219 1.06 2.79 9.28
CA VAL A 219 1.94 3.94 9.07
C VAL A 219 2.03 4.31 7.59
N ARG A 220 2.19 3.32 6.71
CA ARG A 220 2.15 3.53 5.25
C ARG A 220 0.81 4.12 4.79
N GLY A 221 -0.31 3.56 5.25
CA GLY A 221 -1.65 4.01 4.88
C GLY A 221 -1.93 5.45 5.34
N LEU A 222 -1.65 5.76 6.61
CA LEU A 222 -1.78 7.11 7.18
C LEU A 222 -0.92 8.11 6.42
N THR A 223 0.31 7.71 6.09
CA THR A 223 1.25 8.56 5.36
C THR A 223 0.76 8.88 3.96
N ALA A 224 0.33 7.86 3.22
CA ALA A 224 -0.23 8.04 1.89
C ALA A 224 -1.47 8.94 1.93
N PHE A 225 -2.35 8.75 2.92
CA PHE A 225 -3.58 9.52 3.04
C PHE A 225 -3.33 10.98 3.43
N ALA A 226 -2.41 11.22 4.37
CA ALA A 226 -1.98 12.56 4.75
C ALA A 226 -1.41 13.32 3.54
N ALA A 227 -0.56 12.67 2.73
CA ALA A 227 -0.02 13.26 1.51
C ALA A 227 -1.11 13.57 0.47
N ALA A 228 -2.05 12.65 0.25
CA ALA A 228 -3.14 12.84 -0.71
C ALA A 228 -4.13 13.94 -0.31
N THR A 229 -4.24 14.25 0.98
CA THR A 229 -5.17 15.24 1.53
C THR A 229 -4.49 16.53 1.99
N SER A 230 -3.23 16.77 1.59
CA SER A 230 -2.44 17.95 1.99
C SER A 230 -2.39 18.18 3.50
N GLY A 231 -2.27 17.11 4.28
CA GLY A 231 -2.14 17.18 5.74
C GLY A 231 -3.45 17.34 6.52
N ASN A 232 -4.61 17.22 5.87
CA ASN A 232 -5.92 17.30 6.55
C ASN A 232 -6.21 16.12 7.52
N LEU A 233 -5.31 15.13 7.58
CA LEU A 233 -5.36 14.04 8.54
C LEU A 233 -4.75 14.51 9.87
N LYS A 234 -5.61 14.73 10.87
CA LYS A 234 -5.15 15.03 12.23
C LYS A 234 -4.54 13.76 12.82
N LEU A 235 -3.25 13.75 13.12
CA LEU A 235 -2.56 12.63 13.75
C LEU A 235 -2.00 13.05 15.12
N PRO A 236 -2.11 12.21 16.16
CA PRO A 236 -1.46 12.48 17.43
C PRO A 236 0.06 12.40 17.28
N GLY A 237 0.75 13.56 17.33
CA GLY A 237 2.18 13.65 17.02
C GLY A 237 3.08 12.82 17.96
N ASP A 238 2.67 12.68 19.22
CA ASP A 238 3.31 11.80 20.20
C ASP A 238 3.26 10.33 19.79
N LYS A 239 2.12 9.87 19.24
CA LYS A 239 1.97 8.49 18.73
C LYS A 239 2.79 8.26 17.45
N ILE A 240 2.89 9.27 16.57
CA ILE A 240 3.73 9.19 15.36
C ILE A 240 5.21 9.04 15.73
N PHE A 241 5.69 9.84 16.68
CA PHE A 241 7.04 9.67 17.23
C PHE A 241 7.22 8.30 17.89
N GLY A 242 6.19 7.85 18.60
CA GLY A 242 6.06 6.51 19.16
C GLY A 242 6.31 5.36 18.18
N PHE A 243 5.74 5.43 16.98
CA PHE A 243 5.97 4.43 15.94
C PHE A 243 7.43 4.41 15.48
N ALA A 244 8.09 5.57 15.40
CA ALA A 244 9.50 5.63 15.05
C ALA A 244 10.36 4.92 16.11
N ILE A 245 10.07 5.15 17.40
CA ILE A 245 10.74 4.43 18.51
C ILE A 245 10.51 2.92 18.38
N PHE A 246 9.26 2.50 18.15
CA PHE A 246 8.93 1.08 17.98
C PHE A 246 9.74 0.43 16.86
N PHE A 247 9.76 1.01 15.66
CA PHE A 247 10.54 0.44 14.56
C PHE A 247 12.04 0.44 14.84
N LEU A 248 12.60 1.50 15.43
CA LEU A 248 14.04 1.55 15.74
C LEU A 248 14.43 0.56 16.86
N GLY A 249 13.54 0.33 17.82
CA GLY A 249 13.76 -0.56 18.97
C GLY A 249 13.83 -2.05 18.61
N ILE A 250 13.29 -2.46 17.46
CA ILE A 250 13.33 -3.86 17.00
C ILE A 250 14.76 -4.31 16.63
N GLY A 251 15.65 -3.39 16.26
CA GLY A 251 16.97 -3.73 15.75
C GLY A 251 16.90 -4.34 14.35
N ILE A 252 17.58 -5.48 14.13
CA ILE A 252 17.58 -6.20 12.84
C ILE A 252 16.54 -7.32 12.89
N PRO A 253 15.46 -7.28 12.09
CA PRO A 253 14.43 -8.30 12.11
C PRO A 253 14.93 -9.66 11.61
N GLY A 254 14.29 -10.73 12.07
CA GLY A 254 14.71 -12.11 11.78
C GLY A 254 14.44 -12.60 10.36
N ASN A 255 13.72 -11.83 9.52
CA ASN A 255 13.45 -12.18 8.14
C ASN A 255 13.35 -10.95 7.22
N ALA A 256 13.47 -11.18 5.91
CA ALA A 256 13.49 -10.12 4.90
C ALA A 256 12.17 -9.34 4.80
N LYS A 257 11.03 -10.00 5.04
CA LYS A 257 9.71 -9.36 4.96
C LYS A 257 9.54 -8.33 6.08
N ASP A 258 9.96 -8.70 7.28
CA ASP A 258 9.96 -7.82 8.45
C ASP A 258 10.96 -6.68 8.29
N LEU A 259 12.16 -6.96 7.77
CA LEU A 259 13.14 -5.92 7.44
C LEU A 259 12.56 -4.89 6.46
N TYR A 260 11.92 -5.33 5.39
CA TYR A 260 11.24 -4.43 4.46
C TYR A 260 10.13 -3.62 5.15
N ASN A 261 9.27 -4.27 5.94
CA ASN A 261 8.17 -3.60 6.64
C ASN A 261 8.70 -2.49 7.58
N GLN A 262 9.78 -2.75 8.30
CA GLN A 262 10.43 -1.79 9.19
C GLN A 262 11.05 -0.61 8.42
N ILE A 263 11.87 -0.90 7.40
CA ILE A 263 12.56 0.13 6.61
C ILE A 263 11.56 1.03 5.87
N ASP A 264 10.56 0.42 5.24
CA ASP A 264 9.55 1.18 4.48
C ASP A 264 8.68 2.06 5.39
N ALA A 265 8.33 1.57 6.58
CA ALA A 265 7.58 2.37 7.55
C ALA A 265 8.41 3.56 8.08
N LEU A 266 9.71 3.34 8.37
CA LEU A 266 10.62 4.42 8.76
C LEU A 266 10.76 5.48 7.65
N ALA A 267 10.89 5.05 6.40
CA ALA A 267 10.94 5.97 5.25
C ALA A 267 9.64 6.77 5.08
N CYS A 268 8.49 6.16 5.34
CA CYS A 268 7.20 6.86 5.36
C CYS A 268 7.15 7.94 6.45
N LEU A 269 7.63 7.63 7.67
CA LEU A 269 7.67 8.59 8.77
C LEU A 269 8.64 9.74 8.50
N GLU A 270 9.78 9.47 7.85
CA GLU A 270 10.74 10.50 7.45
C GLU A 270 10.18 11.45 6.40
N SER A 271 9.53 10.91 5.35
CA SER A 271 8.96 11.69 4.25
C SER A 271 7.81 12.62 4.68
N ASN A 272 7.23 12.35 5.85
CA ASN A 272 6.13 13.11 6.46
C ASN A 272 6.57 14.09 7.54
N ARG A 273 7.88 14.29 7.76
CA ARG A 273 8.34 15.44 8.53
C ARG A 273 7.96 16.70 7.74
N SER A 274 6.85 17.31 8.13
CA SER A 274 6.48 18.65 7.71
C SER A 274 7.68 19.57 7.96
N GLU A 275 8.06 20.34 6.94
CA GLU A 275 8.74 21.62 7.16
C GLU A 275 7.84 22.57 7.98
#